data_AF-A0A970UX89-F1
#
_entry.id   AF-A0A970UX89-F1
#
_cell.length_a   1.000
_cell.length_b   1.000
_cell.length_c   1.000
_cell.angle_alpha   90.00
_cell.angle_beta   90.00
_cell.angle_gamma   90.00
#
_symmetry.space_group_name_H-M   'P 1'
#
loop_
_entity.id
_entity.type
_entity.pdbx_description
1 polymer ?
#
loop_
_entity_poly.entity_id
_entity_poly.type
_entity_poly.pdbx_seq_one_letter_code
_entity_poly.pdbx_strand_id
1 'polypeptide(L)' 'MKRIKNYFRTWDSARYLRLILGTIFGLAYAFDGQTFYLLFSIFFLVQAIMNIGCGCAGNSSCAVEPKKKVEIEER' A
#
# COMPACT_ATOMS: atom_id res chain seq x y z
N MET A 1 5.77 -26.09 -1.36
CA MET A 1 6.15 -24.66 -1.21
C MET A 1 5.79 -23.74 -2.41
N LYS A 2 5.12 -24.21 -3.48
CA LYS A 2 4.79 -23.34 -4.64
C LYS A 2 3.70 -22.28 -4.35
N ARG A 3 2.72 -22.61 -3.51
CA ARG A 3 1.56 -21.73 -3.19
C ARG A 3 1.99 -20.45 -2.45
N ILE A 4 2.88 -20.59 -1.46
CA ILE A 4 3.41 -19.48 -0.65
C ILE A 4 4.23 -18.52 -1.53
N LYS A 5 5.05 -19.07 -2.44
CA LYS A 5 5.87 -18.26 -3.36
C LYS A 5 5.01 -17.40 -4.29
N ASN A 6 3.89 -17.91 -4.79
CA ASN A 6 2.96 -17.14 -5.62
C ASN A 6 2.20 -16.08 -4.81
N TYR A 7 1.83 -16.38 -3.56
CA TYR A 7 1.12 -15.44 -2.69
C TYR A 7 1.97 -14.19 -2.40
N PHE A 8 3.26 -14.36 -2.07
CA PHE A 8 4.18 -13.24 -1.87
C PHE A 8 4.56 -12.51 -3.17
N ARG A 9 4.42 -13.16 -4.33
CA ARG A 9 4.66 -12.57 -5.65
C ARG A 9 3.51 -11.64 -6.10
N THR A 10 2.30 -11.85 -5.59
CA THR A 10 1.14 -10.97 -5.83
C THR A 10 1.01 -9.85 -4.80
N TRP A 11 1.90 -9.76 -3.81
CA TRP A 11 1.88 -8.66 -2.85
C TRP A 11 2.45 -7.38 -3.47
N ASP A 12 1.67 -6.31 -3.41
CA ASP A 12 2.11 -4.97 -3.78
C ASP A 12 3.21 -4.44 -2.85
N SER A 13 4.21 -3.77 -3.42
CA SER A 13 5.31 -3.14 -2.67
C SER A 13 4.80 -2.20 -1.56
N ALA A 14 3.67 -1.53 -1.81
CA ALA A 14 3.00 -0.67 -0.84
C ALA A 14 2.51 -1.42 0.42
N ARG A 15 2.13 -2.70 0.28
CA ARG A 15 1.68 -3.54 1.41
C ARG A 15 2.83 -3.84 2.35
N TYR A 16 4.01 -4.17 1.80
CA TYR A 16 5.22 -4.39 2.60
C TYR A 16 5.64 -3.11 3.34
N LEU A 17 5.60 -1.96 2.68
CA LEU A 17 5.95 -0.68 3.29
C LEU A 17 5.06 -0.35 4.50
N ARG A 18 3.74 -0.51 4.37
CA ARG A 18 2.79 -0.30 5.48
C ARG A 18 3.02 -1.30 6.63
N LEU A 19 3.31 -2.56 6.31
CA LEU A 19 3.59 -3.59 7.31
C LEU A 19 4.87 -3.27 8.10
N ILE A 20 5.92 -2.82 7.41
CA ILE A 20 7.18 -2.37 8.04
C ILE A 20 6.92 -1.15 8.92
N LEU A 21 6.23 -0.12 8.43
CA LEU A 21 5.90 1.08 9.22
C LEU A 21 5.07 0.73 10.47
N GLY A 22 4.03 -0.08 10.31
CA GLY A 22 3.18 -0.52 11.42
C GLY A 22 3.98 -1.28 12.49
N THR A 23 4.92 -2.14 12.06
CA THR A 23 5.83 -2.85 12.96
C THR A 23 6.78 -1.90 13.68
N ILE A 24 7.38 -0.94 12.97
CA ILE A 24 8.29 0.06 13.57
C ILE A 24 7.58 0.89 14.62
N PHE A 25 6.38 1.40 14.32
CA PHE A 25 5.58 2.15 15.29
C PHE A 25 5.14 1.29 16.48
N GLY A 26 4.85 0.01 16.26
CA GLY A 26 4.54 -0.92 17.35
C GLY A 26 5.74 -1.16 18.26
N LEU A 27 6.94 -1.28 17.68
CA LEU A 27 8.19 -1.35 18.44
C LEU A 27 8.44 -0.04 19.21
N ALA A 28 8.25 1.11 18.56
CA ALA A 28 8.41 2.42 19.20
C ALA A 28 7.46 2.59 20.39
N TYR A 29 6.21 2.11 20.28
CA TYR A 29 5.29 2.07 21.40
C TYR A 29 5.80 1.20 22.56
N ALA A 30 6.41 0.04 22.27
CA ALA A 30 6.93 -0.84 23.30
C ALA A 30 8.09 -0.21 24.11
N PHE A 31 8.86 0.71 23.51
CA PHE A 31 9.98 1.38 24.18
C PHE A 31 9.58 2.71 24.83
N ASP A 32 8.77 3.54 24.16
CA ASP A 32 8.45 4.90 24.61
C ASP A 32 7.11 4.97 25.38
N GLY A 33 6.19 4.05 25.09
CA GLY A 33 4.87 3.97 25.75
C GLY A 33 3.85 5.01 25.31
N GLN A 34 4.17 5.89 24.34
CA GLN A 34 3.22 6.91 23.87
C GLN A 34 2.08 6.30 23.06
N THR A 35 0.84 6.60 23.48
CA THR A 35 -0.40 6.15 22.83
C THR A 35 -0.47 6.52 21.34
N PHE A 36 0.16 7.62 20.93
CA PHE A 36 0.25 8.01 19.52
C PHE A 36 0.92 6.92 18.67
N TYR A 37 2.04 6.34 19.11
CA TYR A 37 2.73 5.29 18.35
C TYR A 37 1.86 4.03 18.19
N LEU A 38 1.07 3.69 19.22
CA LEU A 38 0.12 2.59 19.14
C LEU A 38 -0.96 2.85 18.09
N LEU A 39 -1.52 4.07 18.03
CA LEU A 39 -2.52 4.45 17.02
C LEU A 39 -1.96 4.31 15.60
N PHE A 40 -0.75 4.82 15.34
CA PHE A 40 -0.11 4.71 14.03
C PHE A 40 0.24 3.26 13.69
N SER A 41 0.70 2.48 14.66
CA SER A 41 0.96 1.05 14.47
C SER A 41 -0.28 0.31 14.01
N ILE A 42 -1.40 0.46 14.74
CA ILE A 42 -2.68 -0.18 14.41
C ILE A 42 -3.18 0.30 13.05
N PHE A 43 -3.15 1.61 12.79
CA PHE A 43 -3.59 2.19 11.52
C PHE A 43 -2.85 1.57 10.32
N PHE A 44 -1.53 1.55 10.35
CA PHE A 44 -0.73 1.00 9.25
C PHE A 44 -0.84 -0.53 9.15
N LEU A 45 -0.96 -1.25 10.25
CA LEU A 45 -1.15 -2.71 10.24
C LEU A 45 -2.52 -3.09 9.67
N VAL A 46 -3.60 -2.40 10.05
CA VAL A 46 -4.94 -2.63 9.49
C VAL A 46 -4.94 -2.37 7.98
N GLN A 47 -4.32 -1.28 7.54
CA GLN A 47 -4.14 -0.99 6.10
C GLN A 47 -3.31 -2.07 5.38
N ALA A 48 -2.26 -2.60 6.02
CA ALA A 48 -1.44 -3.67 5.45
C ALA A 48 -2.20 -5.01 5.37
N ILE A 49 -3.03 -5.33 6.35
CA ILE A 49 -3.83 -6.56 6.38
C ILE A 49 -4.94 -6.50 5.34
N MET A 50 -5.74 -5.42 5.35
CA MET A 50 -6.85 -5.24 4.41
C MET A 50 -6.38 -4.85 2.99
N ASN A 51 -5.10 -4.51 2.82
CA ASN A 51 -4.55 -3.94 1.59
C ASN A 51 -5.29 -2.68 1.12
N ILE A 52 -5.87 -1.93 2.07
CA ILE A 52 -6.60 -0.69 1.83
C ILE A 52 -5.63 0.45 2.11
N GLY A 53 -5.28 1.22 1.09
CA GLY A 53 -4.51 2.45 1.21
C GLY A 53 -5.33 3.67 0.81
N CYS A 54 -4.81 4.88 1.07
CA CYS A 54 -5.34 6.11 0.50
C CYS A 54 -5.10 6.08 -1.02
N GLY A 55 -6.07 5.49 -1.71
CA GLY A 55 -6.10 5.22 -3.13
C GLY A 55 -7.49 4.66 -3.35
N CYS A 56 -8.42 5.53 -3.73
CA CYS A 56 -9.71 5.08 -4.19
C CYS A 56 -9.48 3.97 -5.23
N ALA A 57 -10.09 2.82 -4.95
CA ALA A 57 -10.03 1.57 -5.68
C ALA A 57 -8.79 0.69 -5.44
N GLY A 58 -9.07 -0.55 -5.00
CA GLY A 58 -8.30 -1.68 -5.48
C GLY A 58 -8.21 -1.60 -7.01
N ASN A 59 -7.01 -1.76 -7.55
CA ASN A 59 -6.74 -1.87 -8.98
C ASN A 59 -6.95 -0.64 -9.90
N SER A 60 -7.25 0.58 -9.43
CA SER A 60 -7.22 1.77 -10.32
C SER A 60 -6.12 2.75 -9.89
N SER A 61 -4.99 2.76 -10.59
CA SER A 61 -4.84 3.63 -11.76
C SER A 61 -4.92 5.12 -11.38
N CYS A 62 -3.85 5.62 -10.75
CA CYS A 62 -3.35 6.93 -11.17
C CYS A 62 -2.67 6.75 -12.54
N ALA A 63 -3.40 6.25 -13.55
CA ALA A 63 -2.96 6.42 -14.92
C ALA A 63 -3.22 7.89 -15.25
N VAL A 64 -2.15 8.64 -15.43
CA VAL A 64 -2.19 9.76 -16.37
C VAL A 64 -2.72 9.16 -17.66
N GLU A 65 -3.92 9.55 -18.09
CA GLU A 65 -4.46 9.14 -19.38
C GLU A 65 -3.35 9.34 -20.42
N PRO A 66 -2.92 8.33 -21.19
CA PRO A 66 -1.99 8.59 -22.28
C PRO A 66 -2.72 9.53 -23.23
N LYS A 67 -2.21 10.77 -23.37
CA LYS A 67 -2.77 11.77 -24.28
C LYS A 67 -3.11 11.08 -25.60
N LYS A 68 -4.40 10.97 -25.90
CA LYS A 68 -4.90 10.50 -27.20
C LYS A 68 -4.18 11.32 -28.25
N LYS A 69 -3.30 10.69 -29.06
CA LYS A 69 -2.73 11.35 -30.23
C LYS A 69 -3.92 11.73 -31.10
N VAL A 70 -4.14 13.03 -31.26
CA VAL A 70 -5.06 13.54 -32.28
C VAL A 70 -4.40 13.20 -33.60
N GLU A 71 -4.87 12.12 -34.23
CA GLU A 71 -4.60 11.84 -35.63
C GLU A 71 -5.39 12.88 -36.43
N ILE A 72 -4.71 13.95 -36.83
CA ILE A 72 -5.22 14.90 -37.79
C ILE A 72 -5.07 14.23 -39.15
N GLU A 73 -6.08 13.46 -39.55
CA GLU A 73 -6.31 13.14 -40.96
C GLU A 73 -7.04 14.34 -41.58
N GLU A 74 -6.29 15.33 -42.05
CA GLU A 74 -6.81 16.32 -42.99
C GLU A 74 -6.46 15.90 -44.42
N ARG A 75 -7.53 15.58 -45.13
CA ARG A 75 -7.62 15.36 -46.57
C ARG A 75 -7.48 16.66 -47.35
#